data_AF-A0A5J4ZNN2-F1
#
_entry.id   AF-A0A5J4ZNN2-F1
#
_cell.length_a   1.000
_cell.length_b   1.000
_cell.length_c   1.000
_cell.angle_alpha   90.00
_cell.angle_beta   90.00
_cell.angle_gamma   90.00
#
_symmetry.space_group_name_H-M   'P 1'
#
loop_
_entity.id
_entity.type
_entity.pdbx_description
1 polymer ?
#
loop_
_entity_poly.entity_id
_entity_poly.type
_entity_poly.pdbx_seq_one_letter_code
_entity_poly.pdbx_strand_id
1 'polypeptide(L)'
;MSSLFATISSFEASYLQLQTAHVPFDEDIIKTADRALVSYLQRLSDVRQLYRSFLENPNFNAEFPIGSCLEAQVQENQSKLRTLETVVNRLQSDIDVKDDEVLDLRRKLDTIQKANSKLSKRSLHSFTKLLIDLMKKAGWDLDLAANSIHRDVDYAKKGHNRYAFLSYVCSGMFRGFDSEGFGLDGNEIVCNGNGSNLEKNGSLKQLIEHVSSNPMEILTKNPNSEFSKFCEKKYQQLIHPTMESSIFSVLDRKEVVLNSWRSLSVFYESFVKMSSSIWLLHKLAYSFNPVVEIFQVERGVDFSMVYMEDVTRKGILQGKSRPKVGFTVVPGFKIGKTMIQSQVYLTGLKNSELIRSYSLRESEELERNEAASNGD
;
A
#
# COMPACT_ATOMS: atom_id res chain seq x y z
N MET A 1 -60.92 12.48 -24.39
CA MET A 1 -59.45 12.40 -24.52
C MET A 1 -58.70 12.16 -23.22
N SER A 2 -59.20 12.55 -22.03
CA SER A 2 -58.55 12.26 -20.73
C SER A 2 -58.20 10.76 -20.51
N SER A 3 -59.04 9.84 -20.97
CA SER A 3 -58.77 8.38 -20.94
C SER A 3 -57.56 7.95 -21.80
N LEU A 4 -57.34 8.58 -22.97
CA LEU A 4 -56.22 8.24 -23.87
C LEU A 4 -54.90 8.67 -23.24
N PHE A 5 -54.81 9.93 -22.83
CA PHE A 5 -53.60 10.48 -22.20
C PHE A 5 -53.26 9.69 -20.94
N ALA A 6 -54.21 9.44 -20.03
CA ALA A 6 -53.97 8.60 -18.86
C ALA A 6 -53.46 7.19 -19.20
N THR A 7 -53.92 6.60 -20.31
CA THR A 7 -53.44 5.28 -20.75
C THR A 7 -52.02 5.33 -21.30
N ILE A 8 -51.65 6.39 -22.04
CA ILE A 8 -50.27 6.63 -22.51
C ILE A 8 -49.34 6.86 -21.32
N SER A 9 -49.74 7.70 -20.36
CA SER A 9 -48.98 7.99 -19.15
C SER A 9 -48.72 6.74 -18.31
N SER A 10 -49.75 5.91 -18.12
CA SER A 10 -49.61 4.64 -17.40
C SER A 10 -48.72 3.64 -18.14
N PHE A 11 -48.76 3.64 -19.48
CA PHE A 11 -47.83 2.86 -20.30
C PHE A 11 -46.38 3.31 -20.10
N GLU A 12 -46.10 4.62 -20.16
CA GLU A 12 -44.75 5.15 -19.94
C GLU A 12 -44.21 4.84 -18.53
N ALA A 13 -45.05 4.94 -17.50
CA ALA A 13 -44.67 4.60 -16.13
C ALA A 13 -44.32 3.12 -15.96
N SER A 14 -45.15 2.20 -16.51
CA SER A 14 -44.86 0.77 -16.49
C SER A 14 -43.65 0.39 -17.34
N TYR A 15 -43.38 1.13 -18.42
CA TYR A 15 -42.19 0.95 -19.24
C TYR A 15 -40.91 1.32 -18.49
N LEU A 16 -40.94 2.42 -17.73
CA LEU A 16 -39.82 2.82 -16.90
C LEU A 16 -39.59 1.81 -15.76
N GLN A 17 -40.65 1.30 -15.13
CA GLN A 17 -40.54 0.23 -14.13
C GLN A 17 -39.87 -1.03 -14.70
N LEU A 18 -40.25 -1.44 -15.91
CA LEU A 18 -39.62 -2.54 -16.63
C LEU A 18 -38.11 -2.29 -16.82
N GLN A 19 -37.73 -1.09 -17.29
CA GLN A 19 -36.31 -0.72 -17.48
C GLN A 19 -35.52 -0.76 -16.17
N THR A 20 -36.09 -0.22 -15.09
CA THR A 20 -35.41 -0.20 -13.78
C THR A 20 -35.30 -1.57 -13.12
N ALA A 21 -36.17 -2.52 -13.47
CA ALA A 21 -36.15 -3.89 -12.93
C ALA A 21 -35.13 -4.80 -13.63
N HIS A 22 -34.48 -4.34 -14.70
CA HIS A 22 -33.42 -5.10 -15.35
C HIS A 22 -32.10 -5.08 -14.58
N VAL A 23 -31.87 -4.08 -13.72
CA VAL A 23 -30.61 -3.94 -12.97
C VAL A 23 -30.88 -3.43 -11.54
N PRO A 24 -30.75 -4.30 -10.52
CA PRO A 24 -30.56 -5.75 -10.61
C PRO A 24 -31.81 -6.45 -11.15
N PHE A 25 -31.61 -7.60 -11.80
CA PHE A 25 -32.69 -8.39 -12.41
C PHE A 25 -33.71 -8.83 -11.35
N ASP A 26 -34.93 -8.29 -11.43
CA ASP A 26 -36.06 -8.65 -10.59
C ASP A 26 -37.18 -9.24 -11.44
N GLU A 27 -37.28 -10.58 -11.43
CA GLU A 27 -38.19 -11.34 -12.28
C GLU A 27 -39.67 -10.99 -12.01
N ASP A 28 -40.03 -10.72 -10.75
CA ASP A 28 -41.42 -10.46 -10.36
C ASP A 28 -41.87 -9.06 -10.76
N ILE A 29 -40.99 -8.06 -10.63
CA ILE A 29 -41.26 -6.70 -11.10
C ILE A 29 -41.32 -6.68 -12.63
N ILE A 30 -40.44 -7.39 -13.33
CA ILE A 30 -40.44 -7.51 -14.80
C ILE A 30 -41.77 -8.11 -15.29
N LYS A 31 -42.20 -9.25 -14.73
CA LYS A 31 -43.47 -9.90 -15.11
C LYS A 31 -44.69 -9.02 -14.86
N THR A 32 -44.68 -8.29 -13.75
CA THR A 32 -45.79 -7.39 -13.37
C THR A 32 -45.85 -6.18 -14.30
N ALA A 33 -44.71 -5.56 -14.60
CA ALA A 33 -44.60 -4.42 -15.51
C ALA A 33 -44.94 -4.81 -16.95
N ASP A 34 -44.48 -5.97 -17.43
CA ASP A 34 -44.81 -6.50 -18.76
C ASP A 34 -46.32 -6.73 -18.94
N ARG A 35 -46.96 -7.38 -17.96
CA ARG A 35 -48.41 -7.59 -17.98
C ARG A 35 -49.19 -6.27 -18.00
N ALA A 36 -48.73 -5.26 -17.26
CA ALA A 36 -49.34 -3.94 -17.25
C ALA A 36 -49.18 -3.23 -18.61
N LEU A 37 -47.98 -3.29 -19.21
CA LEU A 37 -47.69 -2.73 -20.54
C LEU A 37 -48.60 -3.32 -21.62
N VAL A 38 -48.75 -4.65 -21.65
CA VAL A 38 -49.65 -5.34 -22.58
C VAL A 38 -51.09 -4.87 -22.40
N SER A 39 -51.56 -4.73 -21.16
CA SER A 39 -52.91 -4.23 -20.86
C SER A 39 -53.12 -2.79 -21.36
N TYR A 40 -52.13 -1.90 -21.20
CA TYR A 40 -52.23 -0.53 -21.69
C TYR A 40 -52.16 -0.44 -23.20
N LEU A 41 -51.32 -1.24 -23.87
CA LEU A 41 -51.29 -1.35 -25.33
C LEU A 41 -52.64 -1.80 -25.90
N GLN A 42 -53.29 -2.76 -25.24
CA GLN A 42 -54.63 -3.22 -25.61
C GLN A 42 -55.63 -2.05 -25.55
N ARG A 43 -55.64 -1.29 -24.45
CA ARG A 43 -56.52 -0.13 -24.28
C ARG A 43 -56.24 0.98 -25.31
N LEU A 44 -54.98 1.22 -25.66
CA LEU A 44 -54.62 2.19 -26.72
C LEU A 44 -55.11 1.72 -28.09
N SER A 45 -55.06 0.41 -28.36
CA SER A 45 -55.63 -0.18 -29.58
C SER A 45 -57.15 0.02 -29.64
N ASP A 46 -57.86 -0.20 -28.53
CA ASP A 46 -59.31 -0.01 -28.47
C ASP A 46 -59.71 1.44 -28.73
N VAL A 47 -59.00 2.41 -28.13
CA VAL A 47 -59.24 3.84 -28.37
C VAL A 47 -58.95 4.23 -29.82
N ARG A 48 -57.88 3.69 -30.41
CA ARG A 48 -57.55 3.89 -31.83
C ARG A 48 -58.67 3.35 -32.73
N GLN A 49 -59.25 2.21 -32.38
CA GLN A 49 -60.33 1.59 -33.15
C GLN A 49 -61.63 2.39 -33.05
N LEU A 50 -61.98 2.86 -31.85
CA LEU A 50 -63.12 3.74 -31.61
C LEU A 50 -63.00 5.05 -32.40
N TYR A 51 -61.81 5.66 -32.42
CA TYR A 51 -61.55 6.88 -33.21
C TYR A 51 -61.74 6.63 -34.72
N ARG A 52 -61.25 5.48 -35.21
CA ARG A 52 -61.38 5.12 -36.63
C ARG A 52 -62.85 4.92 -37.02
N SER A 53 -63.67 4.27 -36.17
CA SER A 53 -65.13 4.17 -36.39
C SER A 53 -65.88 5.51 -36.27
N PHE A 54 -65.32 6.47 -35.53
CA PHE A 54 -65.90 7.80 -35.36
C PHE A 54 -65.72 8.67 -36.61
N LEU A 55 -64.56 8.58 -37.27
CA LEU A 55 -64.29 9.26 -38.54
C LEU A 55 -65.23 8.81 -39.68
N GLU A 56 -65.81 7.61 -39.57
CA GLU A 56 -66.76 7.07 -40.53
C GLU A 56 -68.22 7.56 -40.30
N ASN A 57 -68.51 8.27 -39.19
CA ASN A 57 -69.85 8.82 -38.87
C ASN A 57 -69.80 10.24 -38.25
N PRO A 58 -70.11 11.32 -39.00
CA PRO A 58 -69.76 12.69 -38.59
C PRO A 58 -70.65 13.39 -37.54
N ASN A 59 -71.73 12.78 -37.05
CA ASN A 59 -72.68 13.48 -36.18
C ASN A 59 -72.46 13.15 -34.70
N PHE A 60 -71.49 13.81 -34.05
CA PHE A 60 -71.52 13.99 -32.59
C PHE A 60 -70.69 15.19 -32.16
N ASN A 61 -71.33 16.18 -31.54
CA ASN A 61 -70.66 17.26 -30.82
C ASN A 61 -70.12 16.72 -29.50
N ALA A 62 -68.81 16.54 -29.40
CA ALA A 62 -68.13 16.32 -28.13
C ALA A 62 -67.37 17.61 -27.77
N GLU A 63 -67.93 18.40 -26.85
CA GLU A 63 -67.21 19.49 -26.21
C GLU A 63 -65.94 18.94 -25.55
N PHE A 64 -64.79 19.48 -25.96
CA PHE A 64 -63.48 19.03 -25.52
C PHE A 64 -63.06 19.76 -24.24
N PRO A 65 -62.90 19.07 -23.09
CA PRO A 65 -62.49 19.70 -21.85
C PRO A 65 -60.97 19.91 -21.88
N ILE A 66 -60.52 21.03 -22.43
CA ILE A 66 -59.10 21.41 -22.51
C ILE A 66 -58.48 21.52 -21.11
N GLY A 67 -59.26 21.93 -20.10
CA GLY A 67 -58.83 22.00 -18.70
C GLY A 67 -58.46 20.65 -18.07
N SER A 68 -59.15 19.55 -18.42
CA SER A 68 -58.87 18.23 -17.82
C SER A 68 -57.63 17.53 -18.40
N CYS A 69 -57.13 18.01 -19.55
CA CYS A 69 -55.91 17.50 -20.18
C CYS A 69 -54.65 17.98 -19.45
N LEU A 70 -54.58 19.27 -19.11
CA LEU A 70 -53.46 19.86 -18.38
C LEU A 70 -53.36 19.30 -16.95
N GLU A 71 -54.49 19.09 -16.29
CA GLU A 71 -54.54 18.51 -14.95
C GLU A 71 -54.07 17.04 -14.94
N ALA A 72 -54.45 16.26 -15.96
CA ALA A 72 -53.95 14.89 -16.14
C ALA A 72 -52.43 14.86 -16.40
N GLN A 73 -51.90 15.81 -17.17
CA GLN A 73 -50.45 15.93 -17.42
C GLN A 73 -49.68 16.28 -16.14
N VAL A 74 -50.24 17.14 -15.28
CA VAL A 74 -49.64 17.46 -13.97
C VAL A 74 -49.62 16.23 -13.07
N GLN A 75 -50.72 15.46 -13.03
CA GLN A 75 -50.82 14.23 -12.26
C GLN A 75 -49.79 13.17 -12.71
N GLU A 76 -49.58 13.06 -14.03
CA GLU A 76 -48.55 12.20 -14.62
C GLU A 76 -47.14 12.64 -14.25
N ASN A 77 -46.83 13.94 -14.38
CA ASN A 77 -45.51 14.44 -14.02
C ASN A 77 -45.23 14.23 -12.51
N GLN A 78 -46.25 14.36 -11.67
CA GLN A 78 -46.14 14.03 -10.24
C GLN A 78 -45.90 12.54 -9.98
N SER A 79 -46.52 11.62 -10.75
CA SER A 79 -46.25 10.19 -10.60
C SER A 79 -44.83 9.84 -11.04
N LYS A 80 -44.38 10.40 -12.17
CA LYS A 80 -43.00 10.27 -12.67
C LYS A 80 -41.99 10.77 -11.64
N LEU A 81 -42.23 11.93 -11.03
CA LEU A 81 -41.36 12.47 -9.98
C LEU A 81 -41.27 11.53 -8.76
N ARG A 82 -42.39 10.98 -8.28
CA ARG A 82 -42.37 10.01 -7.16
C ARG A 82 -41.58 8.74 -7.48
N THR A 83 -41.69 8.23 -8.71
CA THR A 83 -40.92 7.06 -9.14
C THR A 83 -39.43 7.38 -9.22
N LEU A 84 -39.06 8.51 -9.84
CA LEU A 84 -37.68 8.96 -9.91
C LEU A 84 -37.08 9.19 -8.52
N GLU A 85 -37.83 9.81 -7.61
CA GLU A 85 -37.42 10.00 -6.22
C GLU A 85 -37.13 8.66 -5.51
N THR A 86 -37.96 7.64 -5.75
CA THR A 86 -37.75 6.30 -5.18
C THR A 86 -36.46 5.66 -5.71
N VAL A 87 -36.20 5.79 -7.01
CA VAL A 87 -34.96 5.30 -7.64
C VAL A 87 -33.73 6.06 -7.13
N VAL A 88 -33.82 7.39 -7.01
CA VAL A 88 -32.74 8.22 -6.47
C VAL A 88 -32.43 7.84 -5.02
N ASN A 89 -33.46 7.70 -4.17
CA ASN A 89 -33.25 7.31 -2.77
C ASN A 89 -32.63 5.91 -2.65
N ARG A 90 -33.02 4.97 -3.51
CA ARG A 90 -32.42 3.64 -3.58
C ARG A 90 -30.95 3.70 -4.00
N LEU A 91 -30.63 4.40 -5.09
CA LEU A 91 -29.25 4.55 -5.56
C LEU A 91 -28.37 5.26 -4.54
N GLN A 92 -28.93 6.26 -3.84
CA GLN A 92 -28.22 6.93 -2.76
C GLN A 92 -27.89 5.96 -1.63
N SER A 93 -28.86 5.12 -1.22
CA SER A 93 -28.60 4.07 -0.22
C SER A 93 -27.52 3.08 -0.67
N ASP A 94 -27.49 2.67 -1.94
CA ASP A 94 -26.47 1.77 -2.48
C ASP A 94 -25.08 2.43 -2.49
N ILE A 95 -25.01 3.72 -2.82
CA ILE A 95 -23.78 4.52 -2.74
C ILE A 95 -23.28 4.58 -1.30
N ASP A 96 -24.16 4.89 -0.34
CA ASP A 96 -23.79 5.01 1.07
C ASP A 96 -23.22 3.68 1.61
N VAL A 97 -23.86 2.55 1.27
CA VAL A 97 -23.36 1.21 1.63
C VAL A 97 -21.99 0.93 1.02
N LYS A 98 -21.79 1.29 -0.26
CA LYS A 98 -20.50 1.09 -0.93
C LYS A 98 -19.41 1.98 -0.36
N ASP A 99 -19.73 3.20 0.05
CA ASP A 99 -18.80 4.11 0.70
C ASP A 99 -18.36 3.56 2.07
N ASP A 100 -19.29 2.98 2.84
CA ASP A 100 -18.97 2.31 4.11
C ASP A 100 -18.06 1.08 3.91
N GLU A 101 -18.32 0.25 2.89
CA GLU A 101 -17.44 -0.88 2.52
C GLU A 101 -16.03 -0.40 2.15
N VAL A 102 -15.93 0.67 1.37
CA VAL A 102 -14.65 1.26 0.97
C VAL A 102 -13.91 1.83 2.19
N LEU A 103 -14.61 2.47 3.12
CA LEU A 103 -14.03 2.97 4.37
C LEU A 103 -13.45 1.83 5.22
N ASP A 104 -14.16 0.71 5.36
CA ASP A 104 -13.67 -0.45 6.11
C ASP A 104 -12.44 -1.10 5.44
N LEU A 105 -12.49 -1.28 4.11
CA LEU A 105 -11.37 -1.81 3.34
C LEU A 105 -10.12 -0.92 3.46
N ARG A 106 -10.27 0.40 3.41
CA ARG A 106 -9.17 1.35 3.62
C ARG A 106 -8.54 1.22 5.01
N ARG A 107 -9.35 1.02 6.05
CA ARG A 107 -8.85 0.81 7.42
C ARG A 107 -8.07 -0.49 7.57
N LYS A 108 -8.57 -1.58 6.96
CA LYS A 108 -7.87 -2.87 6.90
C LYS A 108 -6.52 -2.74 6.18
N LEU A 109 -6.50 -2.05 5.04
CA LEU A 109 -5.27 -1.79 4.27
C LEU A 109 -4.22 -1.02 5.09
N ASP A 110 -4.60 0.04 5.80
CA ASP A 110 -3.69 0.81 6.67
C ASP A 110 -3.09 -0.05 7.80
N THR A 111 -3.91 -0.94 8.38
CA THR A 111 -3.45 -1.87 9.42
C THR A 111 -2.42 -2.86 8.86
N ILE A 112 -2.70 -3.45 7.69
CA ILE A 112 -1.78 -4.36 6.99
C ILE A 112 -0.49 -3.63 6.62
N GLN A 113 -0.57 -2.38 6.17
CA GLN A 113 0.60 -1.57 5.84
C GLN A 113 1.50 -1.31 7.06
N LYS A 114 0.91 -0.93 8.20
CA LYS A 114 1.65 -0.73 9.46
C LYS A 114 2.28 -2.04 9.94
N ALA A 115 1.57 -3.15 9.83
CA ALA A 115 2.10 -4.46 10.16
C ALA A 115 3.27 -4.86 9.24
N ASN A 116 3.11 -4.73 7.93
CA ASN A 116 4.13 -5.09 6.93
C ASN A 116 5.40 -4.26 7.08
N SER A 117 5.28 -2.94 7.25
CA SER A 117 6.45 -2.08 7.49
C SER A 117 7.18 -2.46 8.79
N LYS A 118 6.45 -2.79 9.85
CA LYS A 118 7.03 -3.26 11.13
C LYS A 118 7.70 -4.64 10.99
N LEU A 119 7.07 -5.56 10.26
CA LEU A 119 7.61 -6.90 9.99
C LEU A 119 8.88 -6.83 9.16
N SER A 120 8.88 -6.02 8.09
CA SER A 120 10.06 -5.76 7.26
C SER A 120 11.25 -5.25 8.09
N LYS A 121 11.03 -4.23 8.94
CA LYS A 121 12.08 -3.74 9.86
C LYS A 121 12.59 -4.84 10.78
N ARG A 122 11.68 -5.61 11.41
CA ARG A 122 12.04 -6.70 12.33
C ARG A 122 12.84 -7.81 11.64
N SER A 123 12.44 -8.22 10.44
CA SER A 123 13.12 -9.28 9.69
C SER A 123 14.49 -8.83 9.18
N LEU A 124 14.64 -7.58 8.71
CA LEU A 124 15.94 -6.96 8.39
C LEU A 124 16.89 -6.98 9.59
N HIS A 125 16.42 -6.52 10.77
CA HIS A 125 17.23 -6.52 11.99
C HIS A 125 17.63 -7.94 12.43
N SER A 126 16.68 -8.89 12.39
CA SER A 126 16.93 -10.28 12.76
C SER A 126 17.96 -10.94 11.86
N PHE A 127 17.81 -10.79 10.54
CA PHE A 127 18.75 -11.33 9.57
C PHE A 127 20.13 -10.66 9.69
N THR A 128 20.18 -9.34 9.84
CA THR A 128 21.45 -8.62 10.04
C THR A 128 22.19 -9.12 11.27
N LYS A 129 21.47 -9.34 12.39
CA LYS A 129 22.07 -9.90 13.61
C LYS A 129 22.64 -11.30 13.36
N LEU A 130 21.87 -12.16 12.70
CA LEU A 130 22.32 -13.51 12.34
C LEU A 130 23.58 -13.47 11.46
N LEU A 131 23.59 -12.61 10.44
CA LEU A 131 24.74 -12.43 9.55
C LEU A 131 25.98 -11.98 10.33
N ILE A 132 25.86 -10.98 11.20
CA ILE A 132 26.96 -10.53 12.06
C ILE A 132 27.47 -11.68 12.95
N ASP A 133 26.58 -12.47 13.54
CA ASP A 133 26.97 -13.58 14.41
C ASP A 133 27.68 -14.71 13.64
N LEU A 134 27.28 -14.96 12.39
CA LEU A 134 27.97 -15.87 11.48
C LEU A 134 29.36 -15.34 11.07
N MET A 135 29.46 -14.05 10.73
CA MET A 135 30.75 -13.41 10.41
C MET A 135 31.72 -13.46 11.58
N LYS A 136 31.25 -13.23 12.82
CA LYS A 136 32.08 -13.40 14.03
C LYS A 136 32.60 -14.82 14.19
N LYS A 137 31.74 -15.82 13.99
CA LYS A 137 32.14 -17.25 14.06
C LYS A 137 33.15 -17.62 12.97
N ALA A 138 33.06 -16.97 11.82
CA ALA A 138 34.03 -17.09 10.73
C ALA A 138 35.33 -16.28 10.95
N GLY A 139 35.49 -15.62 12.10
CA GLY A 139 36.71 -14.88 12.43
C GLY A 139 36.85 -13.52 11.75
N TRP A 140 35.77 -12.94 11.24
CA TRP A 140 35.82 -11.62 10.61
C TRP A 140 36.03 -10.51 11.64
N ASP A 141 36.91 -9.58 11.31
CA ASP A 141 37.01 -8.30 12.00
C ASP A 141 35.84 -7.40 11.58
N LEU A 142 34.91 -7.19 12.50
CA LEU A 142 33.69 -6.42 12.24
C LEU A 142 33.95 -4.92 12.06
N ASP A 143 35.00 -4.38 12.66
CA ASP A 143 35.34 -2.97 12.52
C ASP A 143 35.97 -2.71 11.15
N LEU A 144 36.87 -3.58 10.70
CA LEU A 144 37.40 -3.54 9.32
C LEU A 144 36.31 -3.76 8.28
N ALA A 145 35.41 -4.73 8.50
CA ALA A 145 34.30 -4.98 7.59
C ALA A 145 33.27 -3.83 7.58
N ALA A 146 33.00 -3.19 8.71
CA ALA A 146 32.13 -2.00 8.73
C ALA A 146 32.77 -0.82 7.98
N ASN A 147 34.09 -0.64 8.12
CA ASN A 147 34.84 0.39 7.41
C ASN A 147 34.90 0.17 5.88
N SER A 148 34.80 -1.09 5.42
CA SER A 148 34.71 -1.39 3.98
C SER A 148 33.34 -1.05 3.39
N ILE A 149 32.27 -1.13 4.20
CA ILE A 149 30.92 -0.71 3.82
C ILE A 149 30.83 0.83 3.79
N HIS A 150 31.17 1.48 4.90
CA HIS A 150 31.14 2.93 5.06
C HIS A 150 32.49 3.40 5.60
N ARG A 151 33.29 4.03 4.73
CA ARG A 151 34.65 4.47 5.07
C ARG A 151 34.66 5.62 6.08
N ASP A 152 35.58 5.57 7.02
CA ASP A 152 35.91 6.67 7.93
C ASP A 152 34.69 7.16 8.75
N VAL A 153 33.88 6.21 9.21
CA VAL A 153 32.76 6.51 10.11
C VAL A 153 33.24 6.51 11.55
N ASP A 154 33.07 7.65 12.20
CA ASP A 154 33.35 7.78 13.61
C ASP A 154 32.15 7.31 14.47
N TYR A 155 32.15 6.04 14.84
CA TYR A 155 31.07 5.47 15.66
C TYR A 155 31.05 6.06 17.08
N ALA A 156 29.87 6.48 17.53
CA ALA A 156 29.67 7.12 18.83
C ALA A 156 29.80 6.15 20.00
N LYS A 157 29.56 4.85 19.79
CA LYS A 157 29.72 3.81 20.82
C LYS A 157 30.26 2.53 20.20
N LYS A 158 30.96 1.73 21.02
CA LYS A 158 31.36 0.36 20.66
C LYS A 158 30.13 -0.46 20.25
N GLY A 159 30.26 -1.20 19.15
CA GLY A 159 29.18 -2.02 18.59
C GLY A 159 28.15 -1.27 17.76
N HIS A 160 28.30 0.04 17.54
CA HIS A 160 27.50 0.79 16.54
C HIS A 160 27.88 0.46 15.09
N ASN A 161 29.02 -0.19 14.87
CA ASN A 161 29.38 -0.79 13.58
C ASN A 161 28.27 -1.71 13.02
N ARG A 162 27.43 -2.31 13.89
CA ARG A 162 26.21 -3.05 13.50
C ARG A 162 25.26 -2.29 12.56
N TYR A 163 25.21 -0.95 12.67
CA TYR A 163 24.35 -0.13 11.82
C TYR A 163 24.88 -0.07 10.39
N ALA A 164 26.19 -0.20 10.17
CA ALA A 164 26.74 -0.31 8.81
C ALA A 164 26.34 -1.63 8.15
N PHE A 165 26.38 -2.75 8.89
CA PHE A 165 25.87 -4.03 8.37
C PHE A 165 24.36 -3.97 8.08
N LEU A 166 23.57 -3.32 8.94
CA LEU A 166 22.14 -3.12 8.66
C LEU A 166 21.93 -2.26 7.42
N SER A 167 22.69 -1.17 7.27
CA SER A 167 22.68 -0.32 6.08
C SER A 167 23.03 -1.13 4.81
N TYR A 168 24.04 -2.00 4.88
CA TYR A 168 24.43 -2.89 3.80
C TYR A 168 23.29 -3.85 3.40
N VAL A 169 22.69 -4.52 4.38
CA VAL A 169 21.54 -5.43 4.17
C VAL A 169 20.35 -4.68 3.56
N CYS A 170 19.97 -3.54 4.13
CA CYS A 170 18.91 -2.69 3.58
C CYS A 170 19.21 -2.29 2.14
N SER A 171 20.41 -1.78 1.87
CA SER A 171 20.79 -1.33 0.53
C SER A 171 20.72 -2.45 -0.52
N GLY A 172 21.16 -3.67 -0.17
CA GLY A 172 21.03 -4.84 -1.05
C GLY A 172 19.56 -5.23 -1.27
N MET A 173 18.79 -5.34 -0.19
CA MET A 173 17.39 -5.77 -0.26
C MET A 173 16.48 -4.77 -0.99
N PHE A 174 16.69 -3.46 -0.81
CA PHE A 174 15.91 -2.40 -1.45
C PHE A 174 16.44 -1.96 -2.82
N ARG A 175 17.55 -2.50 -3.31
CA ARG A 175 18.07 -2.17 -4.66
C ARG A 175 17.01 -2.46 -5.74
N GLY A 176 16.68 -1.49 -6.58
CA GLY A 176 15.67 -1.61 -7.64
C GLY A 176 14.23 -1.53 -7.14
N PHE A 177 13.98 -1.11 -5.90
CA PHE A 177 12.62 -0.96 -5.35
C PHE A 177 11.78 0.08 -6.11
N ASP A 178 12.44 1.04 -6.75
CA ASP A 178 11.88 2.07 -7.62
C ASP A 178 11.50 1.57 -9.02
N SER A 179 11.75 0.30 -9.35
CA SER A 179 11.30 -0.36 -10.59
C SER A 179 10.13 -1.32 -10.34
N GLU A 180 9.24 -1.47 -11.31
CA GLU A 180 8.05 -2.32 -11.22
C GLU A 180 8.38 -3.81 -11.09
N GLY A 181 9.38 -4.30 -11.83
CA GLY A 181 9.86 -5.68 -11.67
C GLY A 181 10.76 -5.89 -10.45
N PHE A 182 10.95 -4.87 -9.59
CA PHE A 182 11.88 -4.92 -8.46
C PHE A 182 13.30 -5.34 -8.88
N GLY A 183 13.73 -4.86 -10.05
CA GLY A 183 14.99 -5.19 -10.68
C GLY A 183 15.01 -6.54 -11.39
N LEU A 184 13.90 -7.22 -11.66
CA LEU A 184 13.84 -8.46 -12.45
C LEU A 184 13.84 -8.22 -13.97
N ASP A 185 13.78 -6.97 -14.42
CA ASP A 185 13.52 -6.52 -15.81
C ASP A 185 14.66 -6.76 -16.81
N GLY A 186 15.46 -7.81 -16.62
CA GLY A 186 16.65 -8.10 -17.42
C GLY A 186 16.43 -8.91 -18.69
N ASN A 187 15.21 -9.34 -19.05
CA ASN A 187 15.03 -10.27 -20.19
C ASN A 187 13.67 -10.27 -20.92
N GLU A 188 12.73 -9.35 -20.67
CA GLU A 188 11.49 -9.29 -21.44
C GLU A 188 11.37 -7.95 -22.19
N ILE A 189 11.67 -7.99 -23.49
CA ILE A 189 11.22 -6.97 -24.44
C ILE A 189 9.70 -7.11 -24.52
N VAL A 190 8.98 -6.20 -23.86
CA VAL A 190 7.53 -6.05 -24.11
C VAL A 190 7.33 -4.82 -24.98
N CYS A 191 7.11 -5.08 -26.26
CA CYS A 191 6.59 -4.10 -27.20
C CYS A 191 5.12 -3.80 -26.86
N ASN A 192 4.76 -2.54 -27.09
CA ASN A 192 3.42 -1.93 -27.14
C ASN A 192 2.84 -1.40 -25.82
N GLY A 193 2.82 -0.07 -25.76
CA GLY A 193 2.12 0.72 -24.76
C GLY A 193 0.60 0.60 -24.89
N ASN A 194 -0.03 0.39 -23.73
CA ASN A 194 -1.32 0.93 -23.25
C ASN A 194 -1.74 0.11 -22.01
N GLY A 195 -1.17 0.39 -20.81
CA GLY A 195 -1.23 -0.56 -19.69
C GLY A 195 -1.66 -0.07 -18.30
N SER A 196 -1.83 1.24 -18.04
CA SER A 196 -1.76 1.76 -16.66
C SER A 196 -2.86 1.33 -15.67
N ASN A 197 -3.95 0.69 -16.12
CA ASN A 197 -5.02 0.17 -15.25
C ASN A 197 -5.07 -1.37 -15.15
N LEU A 198 -4.53 -2.11 -16.12
CA LEU A 198 -4.50 -3.59 -16.05
C LEU A 198 -3.34 -4.07 -15.15
N GLU A 199 -2.25 -3.30 -15.10
CA GLU A 199 -1.00 -3.64 -14.40
C GLU A 199 -1.10 -3.47 -12.86
N LYS A 200 -1.87 -2.49 -12.37
CA LYS A 200 -2.10 -2.27 -10.92
C LYS A 200 -2.83 -3.43 -10.25
N ASN A 201 -3.74 -4.06 -10.98
CA ASN A 201 -4.41 -5.28 -10.53
C ASN A 201 -3.40 -6.42 -10.36
N GLY A 202 -2.31 -6.42 -11.13
CA GLY A 202 -1.20 -7.38 -11.01
C GLY A 202 -0.50 -7.29 -9.66
N SER A 203 -0.07 -6.09 -9.24
CA SER A 203 0.66 -5.92 -7.97
C SER A 203 -0.19 -6.27 -6.74
N LEU A 204 -1.45 -5.84 -6.71
CA LEU A 204 -2.37 -6.18 -5.62
C LEU A 204 -2.70 -7.68 -5.59
N LYS A 205 -2.91 -8.29 -6.76
CA LYS A 205 -3.11 -9.74 -6.87
C LYS A 205 -1.89 -10.52 -6.38
N GLN A 206 -0.70 -10.15 -6.82
CA GLN A 206 0.56 -10.76 -6.37
C GLN A 206 0.77 -10.59 -4.85
N LEU A 207 0.39 -9.44 -4.29
CA LEU A 207 0.41 -9.20 -2.84
C LEU A 207 -0.51 -10.20 -2.12
N ILE A 208 -1.77 -10.35 -2.56
CA ILE A 208 -2.75 -11.25 -1.94
C ILE A 208 -2.30 -12.71 -2.05
N GLU A 209 -1.83 -13.13 -3.22
CA GLU A 209 -1.32 -14.50 -3.44
C GLU A 209 -0.14 -14.81 -2.51
N HIS A 210 0.79 -13.86 -2.35
CA HIS A 210 1.97 -14.04 -1.51
C HIS A 210 1.63 -14.03 -0.01
N VAL A 211 0.70 -13.19 0.45
CA VAL A 211 0.21 -13.20 1.85
C VAL A 211 -0.49 -14.50 2.20
N SER A 212 -1.15 -15.14 1.22
CA SER A 212 -1.93 -16.36 1.44
C SER A 212 -1.09 -17.64 1.49
N SER A 213 0.23 -17.53 1.26
CA SER A 213 1.13 -18.66 1.09
C SER A 213 2.32 -18.58 2.04
N ASN A 214 2.81 -19.73 2.52
CA ASN A 214 4.07 -19.77 3.27
C ASN A 214 5.25 -19.53 2.30
N PRO A 215 6.11 -18.51 2.53
CA PRO A 215 7.18 -18.16 1.59
C PRO A 215 8.21 -19.27 1.40
N MET A 216 8.43 -20.12 2.40
CA MET A 216 9.30 -21.29 2.27
C MET A 216 8.68 -22.35 1.34
N GLU A 217 7.36 -22.54 1.41
CA GLU A 217 6.65 -23.46 0.51
C GLU A 217 6.61 -22.96 -0.93
N ILE A 218 6.48 -21.64 -1.14
CA ILE A 218 6.52 -21.03 -2.48
C ILE A 218 7.83 -21.40 -3.19
N LEU A 219 8.96 -21.30 -2.48
CA LEU A 219 10.27 -21.61 -3.04
C LEU A 219 10.46 -23.10 -3.36
N THR A 220 9.84 -23.98 -2.58
CA THR A 220 9.89 -25.44 -2.80
C THR A 220 8.96 -25.88 -3.93
N LYS A 221 7.73 -25.35 -3.97
CA LYS A 221 6.69 -25.75 -4.94
C LYS A 221 6.91 -25.12 -6.31
N ASN A 222 7.35 -23.86 -6.36
CA ASN A 222 7.46 -23.06 -7.57
C ASN A 222 8.84 -22.38 -7.69
N PRO A 223 9.91 -23.13 -8.04
CA PRO A 223 11.29 -22.62 -8.06
C PRO A 223 11.51 -21.52 -9.11
N ASN A 224 10.64 -21.40 -10.12
CA ASN A 224 10.71 -20.38 -11.16
C ASN A 224 9.75 -19.19 -10.95
N SER A 225 9.08 -19.11 -9.78
CA SER A 225 8.24 -17.96 -9.44
C SER A 225 9.03 -16.64 -9.41
N GLU A 226 8.36 -15.51 -9.63
CA GLU A 226 9.00 -14.19 -9.51
C GLU A 226 9.66 -13.99 -8.14
N PHE A 227 8.99 -14.43 -7.07
CA PHE A 227 9.55 -14.38 -5.73
C PHE A 227 10.83 -15.23 -5.58
N SER A 228 10.90 -16.40 -6.23
CA SER A 228 12.11 -17.23 -6.22
C SER A 228 13.26 -16.57 -6.97
N LYS A 229 12.99 -16.01 -8.17
CA LYS A 229 13.97 -15.23 -8.94
C LYS A 229 14.45 -14.01 -8.15
N PHE A 230 13.54 -13.33 -7.46
CA PHE A 230 13.85 -12.25 -6.54
C PHE A 230 14.79 -12.70 -5.43
N CYS A 231 14.45 -13.79 -4.72
CA CYS A 231 15.29 -14.31 -3.64
C CYS A 231 16.71 -14.65 -4.12
N GLU A 232 16.84 -15.30 -5.27
CA GLU A 232 18.13 -15.68 -5.84
C GLU A 232 18.96 -14.43 -6.21
N LYS A 233 18.34 -13.47 -6.90
CA LYS A 233 18.99 -12.21 -7.26
C LYS A 233 19.43 -11.41 -6.02
N LYS A 234 18.59 -11.35 -4.99
CA LYS A 234 18.91 -10.67 -3.73
C LYS A 234 20.01 -11.38 -2.96
N TYR A 235 20.03 -12.70 -2.97
CA TYR A 235 21.11 -13.47 -2.34
C TYR A 235 22.46 -13.14 -2.99
N GLN A 236 22.54 -13.21 -4.33
CA GLN A 236 23.76 -12.90 -5.08
C GLN A 236 24.24 -11.45 -4.90
N GLN A 237 23.31 -10.50 -4.73
CA GLN A 237 23.65 -9.10 -4.47
C GLN A 237 24.13 -8.85 -3.04
N LEU A 238 23.61 -9.63 -2.08
CA LEU A 238 23.83 -9.40 -0.66
C LEU A 238 24.97 -10.24 -0.07
N ILE A 239 25.23 -11.43 -0.61
CA ILE A 239 26.24 -12.35 -0.09
C ILE A 239 27.32 -12.52 -1.14
N HIS A 240 28.47 -11.86 -0.90
CA HIS A 240 29.63 -11.97 -1.78
C HIS A 240 30.24 -13.39 -1.68
N PRO A 241 30.80 -13.96 -2.76
CA PRO A 241 31.42 -15.29 -2.72
C PRO A 241 32.48 -15.48 -1.62
N THR A 242 33.24 -14.42 -1.29
CA THR A 242 34.19 -14.44 -0.15
C THR A 242 33.49 -14.54 1.21
N MET A 243 32.35 -13.88 1.36
CA MET A 243 31.54 -13.95 2.58
C MET A 243 30.90 -15.32 2.70
N GLU A 244 30.36 -15.83 1.59
CA GLU A 244 29.81 -17.17 1.48
C GLU A 244 30.85 -18.23 1.88
N SER A 245 32.00 -18.25 1.21
CA SER A 245 33.06 -19.23 1.49
C SER A 245 33.55 -19.15 2.94
N SER A 246 33.70 -17.95 3.50
CA SER A 246 34.15 -17.79 4.89
C SER A 246 33.11 -18.27 5.91
N ILE A 247 31.84 -17.92 5.71
CA ILE A 247 30.76 -18.25 6.64
C ILE A 247 30.42 -19.74 6.58
N PHE A 248 30.32 -20.30 5.38
CA PHE A 248 29.82 -21.65 5.20
C PHE A 248 30.93 -22.72 5.26
N SER A 249 32.19 -22.43 4.91
CA SER A 249 33.30 -23.40 5.09
C SER A 249 33.55 -23.77 6.56
N VAL A 250 33.29 -22.84 7.49
CA VAL A 250 33.42 -23.09 8.94
C VAL A 250 32.31 -24.02 9.44
N LEU A 251 31.15 -24.02 8.77
CA LEU A 251 29.98 -24.83 9.11
C LEU A 251 30.00 -26.21 8.43
N ASP A 252 30.66 -26.32 7.29
CA ASP A 252 30.83 -27.55 6.48
C ASP A 252 31.55 -28.67 7.24
N ARG A 253 32.29 -28.35 8.32
CA ARG A 253 32.87 -29.37 9.21
C ARG A 253 31.83 -30.17 10.01
N LYS A 254 30.55 -29.76 10.05
CA LYS A 254 29.49 -30.42 10.83
C LYS A 254 28.37 -31.05 10.00
N GLU A 255 28.16 -30.65 8.75
CA GLU A 255 27.08 -31.17 7.90
C GLU A 255 27.62 -31.46 6.49
N VAL A 256 27.67 -32.74 6.13
CA VAL A 256 28.44 -33.32 5.01
C VAL A 256 27.91 -32.95 3.60
N VAL A 257 26.99 -32.00 3.44
CA VAL A 257 26.44 -31.66 2.10
C VAL A 257 26.05 -30.17 2.00
N LEU A 258 27.01 -29.23 1.92
CA LEU A 258 26.71 -27.80 1.78
C LEU A 258 27.23 -27.21 0.45
N ASN A 259 26.48 -27.38 -0.65
CA ASN A 259 26.73 -26.64 -1.91
C ASN A 259 25.69 -25.54 -2.19
N SER A 260 24.92 -25.10 -1.18
CA SER A 260 23.93 -24.03 -1.36
C SER A 260 23.61 -23.33 -0.04
N TRP A 261 23.41 -22.01 -0.06
CA TRP A 261 22.89 -21.21 1.06
C TRP A 261 21.54 -21.67 1.62
N ARG A 262 20.83 -22.53 0.88
CA ARG A 262 19.57 -23.16 1.29
C ARG A 262 19.75 -24.31 2.28
N SER A 263 20.98 -24.78 2.49
CA SER A 263 21.29 -25.91 3.35
C SER A 263 21.40 -25.52 4.84
N LEU A 264 21.88 -24.31 5.15
CA LEU A 264 21.90 -23.80 6.52
C LEU A 264 20.51 -23.30 6.93
N SER A 265 19.72 -24.18 7.56
CA SER A 265 18.31 -23.96 7.87
C SER A 265 18.01 -22.60 8.51
N VAL A 266 18.78 -22.21 9.53
CA VAL A 266 18.59 -20.94 10.25
C VAL A 266 18.84 -19.71 9.36
N PHE A 267 19.85 -19.78 8.50
CA PHE A 267 20.16 -18.70 7.56
C PHE A 267 19.12 -18.62 6.46
N TYR A 268 18.82 -19.75 5.83
CA TYR A 268 17.81 -19.86 4.80
C TYR A 268 16.46 -19.32 5.29
N GLU A 269 15.99 -19.79 6.45
CA GLU A 269 14.71 -19.37 7.02
C GLU A 269 14.67 -17.86 7.31
N SER A 270 15.73 -17.32 7.92
CA SER A 270 15.83 -15.90 8.24
C SER A 270 15.87 -15.04 6.97
N PHE A 271 16.64 -15.46 5.96
CA PHE A 271 16.73 -14.79 4.67
C PHE A 271 15.38 -14.79 3.94
N VAL A 272 14.71 -15.94 3.83
CA VAL A 272 13.43 -16.06 3.14
C VAL A 272 12.35 -15.23 3.82
N LYS A 273 12.31 -15.19 5.16
CA LYS A 273 11.37 -14.31 5.90
C LYS A 273 11.63 -12.83 5.63
N MET A 274 12.90 -12.42 5.59
CA MET A 274 13.29 -11.05 5.24
C MET A 274 12.90 -10.72 3.80
N SER A 275 13.28 -11.56 2.85
CA SER A 275 12.94 -11.42 1.43
C SER A 275 11.44 -11.34 1.20
N SER A 276 10.66 -12.21 1.87
CA SER A 276 9.19 -12.19 1.82
C SER A 276 8.62 -10.86 2.32
N SER A 277 9.12 -10.35 3.45
CA SER A 277 8.66 -9.07 4.01
C SER A 277 8.95 -7.88 3.08
N ILE A 278 10.09 -7.91 2.39
CA ILE A 278 10.52 -6.86 1.45
C ILE A 278 9.75 -6.95 0.14
N TRP A 279 9.53 -8.16 -0.37
CA TRP A 279 8.70 -8.43 -1.54
C TRP A 279 7.27 -7.92 -1.33
N LEU A 280 6.66 -8.24 -0.19
CA LEU A 280 5.34 -7.73 0.19
C LEU A 280 5.31 -6.21 0.27
N LEU A 281 6.35 -5.59 0.84
CA LEU A 281 6.43 -4.13 0.93
C LEU A 281 6.51 -3.48 -0.45
N HIS A 282 7.21 -4.09 -1.41
CA HIS A 282 7.28 -3.62 -2.79
C HIS A 282 5.95 -3.75 -3.53
N LYS A 283 5.31 -4.92 -3.48
CA LYS A 283 3.99 -5.11 -4.13
C LYS A 283 2.92 -4.23 -3.51
N LEU A 284 3.02 -3.96 -2.21
CA LEU A 284 2.19 -2.97 -1.55
C LEU A 284 2.51 -1.54 -2.03
N ALA A 285 3.79 -1.16 -2.16
CA ALA A 285 4.17 0.17 -2.65
C ALA A 285 3.62 0.47 -4.06
N TYR A 286 3.62 -0.54 -4.94
CA TYR A 286 3.14 -0.45 -6.32
C TYR A 286 1.62 -0.57 -6.48
N SER A 287 0.89 -0.97 -5.44
CA SER A 287 -0.57 -0.96 -5.48
C SER A 287 -1.17 0.44 -5.23
N PHE A 288 -0.36 1.43 -4.81
CA PHE A 288 -0.81 2.81 -4.62
C PHE A 288 -0.89 3.61 -5.92
N ASN A 289 -1.73 4.65 -5.93
CA ASN A 289 -1.82 5.65 -6.99
C ASN A 289 -1.83 7.07 -6.39
N PRO A 290 -0.77 7.87 -6.55
CA PRO A 290 0.52 7.54 -7.19
C PRO A 290 1.32 6.47 -6.41
N VAL A 291 2.25 5.80 -7.10
CA VAL A 291 3.14 4.77 -6.51
C VAL A 291 3.98 5.37 -5.39
N VAL A 292 4.27 4.57 -4.36
CA VAL A 292 5.11 4.99 -3.23
C VAL A 292 6.56 5.16 -3.68
N GLU A 293 7.13 6.34 -3.41
CA GLU A 293 8.53 6.65 -3.74
C GLU A 293 9.44 6.24 -2.57
N ILE A 294 10.55 5.58 -2.87
CA ILE A 294 11.62 5.28 -1.90
C ILE A 294 12.71 6.35 -2.00
N PHE A 295 13.31 6.75 -0.86
CA PHE A 295 14.43 7.67 -0.85
C PHE A 295 15.50 7.29 0.16
N GLN A 296 16.73 7.74 -0.09
CA GLN A 296 17.87 7.63 0.81
C GLN A 296 18.52 8.99 0.98
N VAL A 297 19.31 9.15 2.04
CA VAL A 297 19.94 10.42 2.40
C VAL A 297 21.44 10.29 2.21
N GLU A 298 22.02 11.28 1.55
CA GLU A 298 23.46 11.31 1.28
C GLU A 298 24.29 11.56 2.56
N ARG A 299 25.51 11.02 2.55
CA ARG A 299 26.50 11.27 3.61
C ARG A 299 26.90 12.75 3.62
N GLY A 300 27.04 13.32 4.82
CA GLY A 300 27.49 14.69 5.05
C GLY A 300 26.38 15.74 5.05
N VAL A 301 25.16 15.38 4.65
CA VAL A 301 23.97 16.24 4.71
C VAL A 301 23.59 16.52 6.16
N ASP A 302 23.10 17.72 6.42
CA ASP A 302 22.64 18.11 7.75
C ASP A 302 21.37 17.35 8.13
N PHE A 303 21.32 16.87 9.37
CA PHE A 303 20.18 16.13 9.87
C PHE A 303 18.90 16.99 9.91
N SER A 304 17.79 16.42 9.45
CA SER A 304 16.46 17.03 9.50
C SER A 304 15.45 16.08 10.13
N MET A 305 14.91 16.46 11.29
CA MET A 305 13.84 15.71 11.97
C MET A 305 12.55 15.61 11.15
N VAL A 306 12.40 16.33 10.04
CA VAL A 306 11.18 16.27 9.23
C VAL A 306 11.09 14.95 8.47
N TYR A 307 12.20 14.50 7.89
CA TYR A 307 12.23 13.31 7.01
C TYR A 307 13.31 12.29 7.41
N MET A 308 14.00 12.50 8.54
CA MET A 308 15.01 11.60 9.07
C MET A 308 14.75 11.22 10.54
N GLU A 309 15.04 9.96 10.90
CA GLU A 309 15.03 9.43 12.27
C GLU A 309 16.46 9.01 12.64
N ASP A 310 17.00 9.50 13.77
CA ASP A 310 18.28 8.99 14.30
C ASP A 310 18.10 7.59 14.88
N VAL A 311 18.81 6.61 14.32
CA VAL A 311 18.78 5.21 14.81
C VAL A 311 19.31 5.03 16.22
N THR A 312 20.11 5.98 16.72
CA THR A 312 20.62 5.92 18.10
C THR A 312 19.59 6.43 19.11
N ARG A 313 18.52 7.08 18.64
CA ARG A 313 17.44 7.68 19.45
C ARG A 313 17.95 8.59 20.55
N LYS A 314 19.16 9.15 20.39
CA LYS A 314 19.69 10.14 21.33
C LYS A 314 18.91 11.44 21.06
N GLY A 315 18.38 12.05 22.12
CA GLY A 315 17.85 13.42 22.03
C GLY A 315 18.93 14.34 21.49
N ILE A 316 18.60 15.11 20.45
CA ILE A 316 19.54 16.05 19.86
C ILE A 316 19.73 17.20 20.84
N LEU A 317 20.87 17.20 21.54
CA LEU A 317 21.30 18.36 22.31
C LEU A 317 21.62 19.48 21.33
N GLN A 318 21.09 20.67 21.61
CA GLN A 318 21.34 21.90 20.85
C GLN A 318 22.82 22.28 20.95
N GLY A 319 23.67 21.71 20.09
CA GLY A 319 25.01 22.20 19.82
C GLY A 319 24.99 23.26 18.70
N LYS A 320 26.04 24.09 18.62
CA LYS A 320 26.16 25.20 17.65
C LYS A 320 26.08 24.76 16.17
N SER A 321 26.32 23.48 15.84
CA SER A 321 26.23 22.93 14.49
C SER A 321 25.29 21.74 14.42
N ARG A 322 24.46 21.66 13.37
CA ARG A 322 23.57 20.53 13.14
C ARG A 322 24.37 19.23 12.95
N PRO A 323 23.97 18.12 13.57
CA PRO A 323 24.60 16.82 13.32
C PRO A 323 24.54 16.47 11.83
N LYS A 324 25.58 15.81 11.33
CA LYS A 324 25.65 15.37 9.93
C LYS A 324 25.34 13.89 9.79
N VAL A 325 24.69 13.54 8.70
CA VAL A 325 24.39 12.16 8.34
C VAL A 325 25.70 11.45 7.99
N GLY A 326 26.00 10.36 8.69
CA GLY A 326 27.08 9.46 8.32
C GLY A 326 26.67 8.57 7.14
N PHE A 327 25.51 7.93 7.25
CA PHE A 327 24.91 7.11 6.20
C PHE A 327 23.43 6.79 6.50
N THR A 328 22.68 6.43 5.47
CA THR A 328 21.33 5.85 5.61
C THR A 328 21.41 4.40 6.09
N VAL A 329 20.69 4.09 7.16
CA VAL A 329 20.54 2.74 7.73
C VAL A 329 19.33 2.03 7.13
N VAL A 330 18.20 2.71 7.05
CA VAL A 330 16.97 2.21 6.40
C VAL A 330 16.41 3.32 5.51
N PRO A 331 16.06 3.03 4.24
CA PRO A 331 15.46 4.03 3.36
C PRO A 331 14.16 4.59 3.93
N GLY A 332 13.84 5.82 3.54
CA GLY A 332 12.56 6.46 3.79
C GLY A 332 11.59 6.21 2.63
N PHE A 333 10.31 6.54 2.85
CA PHE A 333 9.27 6.40 1.84
C PHE A 333 8.38 7.64 1.81
N LYS A 334 7.91 8.00 0.63
CA LYS A 334 6.97 9.10 0.40
C LYS A 334 5.69 8.54 -0.22
N ILE A 335 4.59 8.74 0.50
CA ILE A 335 3.25 8.24 0.14
C ILE A 335 2.36 9.46 -0.04
N GLY A 336 2.24 9.94 -1.27
CA GLY A 336 1.56 11.20 -1.57
C GLY A 336 2.20 12.37 -0.80
N LYS A 337 1.49 12.91 0.20
CA LYS A 337 1.96 14.00 1.08
C LYS A 337 2.59 13.51 2.40
N THR A 338 2.47 12.22 2.70
CA THR A 338 2.97 11.63 3.95
C THR A 338 4.40 11.14 3.76
N MET A 339 5.29 11.53 4.66
CA MET A 339 6.69 11.08 4.70
C MET A 339 6.90 10.07 5.81
N ILE A 340 7.39 8.88 5.45
CA ILE A 340 7.99 7.91 6.37
C ILE A 340 9.49 8.20 6.41
N GLN A 341 9.97 8.60 7.58
CA GLN A 341 11.35 9.05 7.76
C GLN A 341 12.36 7.96 7.42
N SER A 342 13.46 8.37 6.77
CA SER A 342 14.63 7.51 6.60
C SER A 342 15.39 7.40 7.92
N GLN A 343 15.76 6.19 8.29
CA GLN A 343 16.60 5.97 9.47
C GLN A 343 18.05 6.20 9.10
N VAL A 344 18.71 7.13 9.80
CA VAL A 344 20.08 7.56 9.51
C VAL A 344 20.95 7.41 10.74
N TYR A 345 22.24 7.13 10.51
CA TYR A 345 23.25 7.15 11.55
C TYR A 345 23.97 8.50 11.52
N LEU A 346 24.08 9.18 12.66
CA LEU A 346 24.67 10.51 12.76
C LEU A 346 26.15 10.47 13.17
N THR A 347 26.92 11.40 12.62
CA THR A 347 28.35 11.60 12.89
C THR A 347 28.61 13.04 13.36
N GLY A 348 29.78 13.28 13.97
CA GLY A 348 30.13 14.60 14.53
C GLY A 348 29.55 14.90 15.92
N LEU A 349 28.97 13.90 16.60
CA LEU A 349 28.37 14.05 17.93
C LEU A 349 29.36 13.90 19.10
N LYS A 350 30.62 13.49 18.87
CA LYS A 350 31.58 13.19 19.96
C LYS A 350 31.98 14.41 20.79
N ASN A 351 31.92 15.62 20.24
CA ASN A 351 32.28 16.83 20.97
C ASN A 351 31.26 17.22 22.07
N SER A 352 30.04 16.68 22.07
CA SER A 352 29.05 17.01 23.12
C SER A 352 29.22 16.21 24.40
N GLU A 353 29.79 14.99 24.35
CA GLU A 353 30.03 14.16 25.54
C GLU A 353 31.22 14.69 26.37
N LEU A 354 32.26 15.24 25.72
CA LEU A 354 33.35 15.95 26.41
C LEU A 354 32.83 17.20 27.13
N ILE A 355 32.06 18.05 26.44
CA ILE A 355 31.45 19.26 27.03
C ILE A 355 30.57 18.90 28.24
N ARG A 356 29.78 17.82 28.15
CA ARG A 356 28.96 17.34 29.28
C ARG A 356 29.81 16.93 30.48
N SER A 357 30.94 16.25 30.25
CA SER A 357 31.85 15.84 31.32
C SER A 357 32.61 17.00 31.96
N TYR A 358 32.84 18.09 31.22
CA TYR A 358 33.45 19.31 31.75
C TYR A 358 32.43 20.16 32.51
N SER A 359 31.24 20.36 31.95
CA SER A 359 30.19 21.18 32.57
C SER A 359 29.65 20.57 33.86
N LEU A 360 29.54 19.24 33.96
CA LEU A 360 29.19 18.56 35.21
C LEU A 360 30.30 18.67 36.27
N ARG A 361 31.57 18.58 35.86
CA ARG A 361 32.71 18.75 36.78
C ARG A 361 32.81 20.17 37.31
N GLU A 362 32.52 21.17 36.47
CA GLU A 362 32.53 22.59 36.84
C GLU A 362 31.38 22.92 37.82
N SER A 363 30.20 22.33 37.63
CA SER A 363 29.08 22.41 38.59
C SER A 363 29.43 21.77 39.95
N GLU A 364 30.04 20.58 39.94
CA GLU A 364 30.46 19.87 41.16
C GLU A 364 31.61 20.56 41.91
N GLU A 365 32.47 21.33 41.22
CA GLU A 365 33.50 22.16 41.83
C GLU A 365 32.93 23.45 42.44
N LEU A 366 31.97 24.10 41.78
CA LEU A 366 31.29 25.28 42.31
C LEU A 366 30.50 24.99 43.58
N GLU A 367 29.74 23.88 43.62
CA GLU A 367 29.01 23.44 44.82
C GLU A 367 29.97 23.11 45.98
N ARG A 368 31.14 22.53 45.69
CA ARG A 368 32.15 22.23 46.71
C ARG A 368 32.78 23.50 47.30
N ASN A 369 33.01 24.50 46.47
CA ASN A 369 33.61 25.77 46.90
C ASN A 369 32.60 26.63 47.70
N GLU A 370 31.31 26.61 47.34
CA GLU A 370 30.25 27.23 48.15
C GLU A 370 30.06 26.55 49.50
N ALA A 371 30.15 25.22 49.56
CA ALA A 371 30.08 24.47 50.82
C ALA A 371 31.29 24.76 51.73
N ALA A 372 32.47 25.01 51.17
CA ALA A 372 33.67 25.38 51.94
C ALA A 372 33.64 26.83 52.44
N SER A 373 33.00 27.75 51.71
CA SER A 373 32.92 29.17 52.10
C SER A 373 31.86 29.48 53.16
N ASN A 374 30.89 28.59 53.39
CA ASN A 374 29.82 28.75 54.39
C ASN A 374 30.12 28.04 55.72
N GLY A 375 31.34 27.52 55.88
CA GLY A 375 31.76 26.72 57.03
C GLY A 375 32.67 27.43 58.05
N ASP A 376 32.99 28.72 57.85
CA ASP A 376 33.81 29.54 58.77
C ASP A 376 32.98 30.56 59.56
#